data_AF-A0A520IVL1-F1
#
_entry.id   AF-A0A520IVL1-F1
#
_cell.length_a   1.000
_cell.length_b   1.000
_cell.length_c   1.000
_cell.angle_alpha   90.00
_cell.angle_beta   90.00
_cell.angle_gamma   90.00
#
_symmetry.space_group_name_H-M   'P 1'
#
loop_
_entity.id
_entity.type
_entity.pdbx_description
1 polymer ?
#
loop_
_entity_poly.entity_id
_entity_poly.type
_entity_poly.pdbx_seq_one_letter_code
_entity_poly.pdbx_strand_id
1 'polypeptide(L)' 'MSFYTSLSGLQASQTEMSTISHNLANVATNGFKKSRTEFADVIA' A
#
# COMPACT_ATOMS: atom_id res chain seq x y z
N MET A 1 2.66 0.87 23.37
CA MET A 1 1.73 0.34 22.34
C MET A 1 1.34 1.38 21.30
N SER A 2 0.98 2.62 21.67
CA SER A 2 0.59 3.68 20.70
C SER A 2 1.65 3.99 19.63
N PHE A 3 2.94 4.01 19.96
CA PHE A 3 3.99 4.28 18.97
C PHE A 3 4.11 3.18 17.92
N TYR A 4 3.94 1.92 18.31
CA TYR A 4 4.03 0.78 17.39
C TYR A 4 2.81 0.72 16.46
N THR A 5 1.61 1.02 16.95
CA THR A 5 0.41 1.12 16.10
C THR A 5 0.45 2.32 15.16
N SER A 6 0.94 3.48 15.62
CA SER A 6 1.15 4.63 14.75
C SER A 6 2.24 4.35 13.68
N LEU A 7 3.32 3.67 14.06
CA LEU A 7 4.38 3.29 13.12
C LEU A 7 3.88 2.26 12.10
N SER A 8 3.11 1.24 12.51
CA SER A 8 2.53 0.26 11.58
C SER A 8 1.53 0.90 10.63
N GLY A 9 0.71 1.86 11.11
CA GLY A 9 -0.19 2.64 10.27
C GLY A 9 0.56 3.48 9.22
N LEU A 10 1.64 4.15 9.64
CA LEU A 10 2.49 4.91 8.72
C LEU A 10 3.14 4.02 7.65
N GLN A 11 3.64 2.85 8.04
CA GLN A 11 4.21 1.87 7.11
C GLN A 11 3.16 1.32 6.14
N ALA A 12 1.93 1.05 6.61
CA ALA A 12 0.83 0.64 5.76
C ALA A 12 0.49 1.73 4.73
N SER A 13 0.32 2.98 5.15
CA SER A 13 0.08 4.12 4.25
C SER A 13 1.23 4.32 3.25
N GLN A 14 2.48 4.13 3.68
CA GLN A 14 3.63 4.22 2.77
C GLN A 14 3.60 3.12 1.69
N THR A 15 3.22 1.90 2.07
CA THR A 15 3.09 0.76 1.14
C THR A 15 1.96 1.00 0.15
N GLU A 16 0.81 1.48 0.63
CA GLU A 16 -0.33 1.82 -0.22
C GLU A 16 0.05 2.90 -1.24
N MET A 17 0.69 3.98 -0.77
CA MET A 17 1.14 5.07 -1.64
C MET A 17 2.12 4.59 -2.71
N SER A 18 3.05 3.69 -2.35
CA SER A 18 3.97 3.08 -3.32
C SER A 18 3.23 2.28 -4.39
N THR A 19 2.21 1.52 -3.99
CA THR A 19 1.39 0.71 -4.89
C THR A 19 0.58 1.58 -5.84
N ILE A 20 -0.01 2.68 -5.34
CA ILE A 20 -0.72 3.67 -6.14
C ILE A 20 0.23 4.35 -7.13
N SER A 21 1.40 4.80 -6.66
CA SER A 21 2.43 5.45 -7.49
C SER A 21 2.87 4.54 -8.63
N HIS A 22 3.16 3.27 -8.33
CA HIS A 22 3.54 2.28 -9.34
C HIS A 22 2.44 2.06 -10.38
N ASN A 23 1.17 2.00 -9.96
CA ASN A 23 0.06 1.86 -10.89
C ASN A 23 -0.12 3.10 -11.77
N LEU A 24 0.03 4.29 -11.20
CA LEU A 24 -0.09 5.56 -11.91
C LEU A 24 1.04 5.72 -12.94
N ALA A 25 2.28 5.42 -12.55
CA ALA A 25 3.44 5.49 -13.45
C ALA A 25 3.31 4.57 -14.67
N ASN A 26 2.59 3.44 -14.53
CA ASN A 26 2.42 2.45 -15.60
C ASN A 26 1.05 2.52 -16.31
N VAL A 27 0.24 3.57 -16.08
CA VAL A 27 -1.11 3.66 -16.64
C VAL A 27 -1.13 3.70 -18.18
N ALA A 28 -0.08 4.23 -18.82
CA ALA A 28 0.05 4.31 -20.27
C ALA A 28 0.74 3.08 -20.89
N THR A 29 1.20 2.12 -20.07
CA THR A 29 1.88 0.92 -20.55
C THR A 29 0.86 -0.11 -21.04
N ASN A 30 0.92 -0.46 -22.32
CA ASN A 30 0.01 -1.44 -22.89
C ASN A 30 0.20 -2.81 -22.22
N GLY A 31 -0.91 -3.44 -21.81
CA GLY A 31 -0.90 -4.74 -21.12
C GLY A 31 -0.59 -4.69 -19.62
N PHE A 32 -0.45 -3.49 -19.02
CA PHE A 32 -0.20 -3.36 -17.58
C PHE A 32 -1.33 -3.94 -16.72
N LYS A 33 -0.97 -4.68 -15.68
CA LYS A 33 -1.89 -5.25 -14.69
C LYS A 33 -1.78 -4.46 -13.39
N LYS A 34 -2.86 -3.79 -13.03
CA LYS A 34 -2.95 -3.03 -11.79
C LYS A 34 -2.83 -3.95 -10.58
N SER A 35 -2.05 -3.53 -9.59
CA SER A 35 -1.93 -4.19 -8.28
C SER A 35 -2.65 -3.41 -7.19
N ARG A 36 -3.10 -4.07 -6.13
CA ARG A 36 -3.71 -3.43 -4.96
C ARG A 36 -3.11 -4.03 -3.69
N THR A 37 -2.84 -3.19 -2.72
CA THR A 37 -2.47 -3.58 -1.36
C THR A 37 -3.74 -3.81 -0.53
N GLU A 38 -3.83 -4.92 0.18
CA GLU A 38 -4.87 -5.18 1.17
C GLU A 38 -4.21 -5.45 2.52
N PHE A 39 -4.74 -4.83 3.56
CA PHE A 39 -4.24 -4.95 4.92
C PHE A 39 -5.21 -5.79 5.75
N ALA A 40 -4.67 -6.61 6.65
CA ALA A 40 -5.43 -7.40 7.61
C ALA A 40 -4.88 -7.16 9.01
N ASP A 41 -5.76 -7.23 10.01
CA ASP A 41 -5.37 -7.11 11.41
C ASP A 41 -4.56 -8.33 11.86
N VAL A 42 -3.62 -8.09 12.78
CA VAL A 42 -2.72 -9.13 13.30
C VAL A 42 -3.41 -9.99 14.37
N ILE A 43 -4.50 -9.50 14.98
CA ILE A 43 -5.29 -10.22 16.00
C ILE A 43 -6.77 -9.90 15.77
N ALA A 44 -7.62 -10.94 15.78
CA ALA A 44 -9.08 -10.87 15.64
C ALA A 44 -9.80 -10.81 17.00
#